data_AF-A0A8R1TLX5-F1
#
_entry.id   AF-A0A8R1TLX5-F1
#
_cell.length_a   1.000
_cell.length_b   1.000
_cell.length_c   1.000
_cell.angle_alpha   90.00
_cell.angle_beta   90.00
_cell.angle_gamma   90.00
#
_symmetry.space_group_name_H-M   'P 1'
#
loop_
_entity.id
_entity.type
_entity.pdbx_description
1 polymer ?
#
loop_
_entity_poly.entity_id
_entity_poly.type
_entity_poly.pdbx_seq_one_letter_code
_entity_poly.pdbx_strand_id
1 'polypeptide(L)'
;MLLNTTIDLIKRKKGENKSKLKKRIMGQLLGHQKSKGLCTICLEKMSMENFSALHCGHLFHFQCIKHWLIKRIFEEQQTCPECRQPSKLDEIGTSLSFHDNMDDEESETTDTISDSESSDKSEIVDSYNDLLKKLDVAYLELKNEKSLHKQTKEFLEKVQCENLKLVKIIQVLVEDDEELLEYSNDE
;
A
#
# COMPACT_ATOMS: atom_id res chain seq x y z
N MET A 1 -8.17 9.20 -50.69
CA MET A 1 -9.22 9.34 -49.64
C MET A 1 -9.76 8.00 -49.14
N LEU A 2 -10.16 7.05 -50.00
CA LEU A 2 -10.83 5.79 -49.59
C LEU A 2 -10.03 4.88 -48.63
N LEU A 3 -8.70 4.78 -48.77
CA LEU A 3 -7.88 3.92 -47.90
C LEU A 3 -7.84 4.41 -46.44
N ASN A 4 -7.73 5.72 -46.23
CA ASN A 4 -7.70 6.31 -44.89
C ASN A 4 -9.04 6.10 -44.18
N THR A 5 -10.17 6.28 -44.88
CA THR A 5 -11.49 5.98 -44.33
C THR A 5 -11.63 4.51 -43.94
N THR A 6 -11.13 3.57 -44.74
CA THR A 6 -11.17 2.14 -44.38
C THR A 6 -10.32 1.82 -43.14
N ILE A 7 -9.11 2.39 -43.04
CA ILE A 7 -8.25 2.23 -41.84
C ILE A 7 -8.94 2.80 -40.60
N ASP A 8 -9.56 3.97 -40.71
CA ASP A 8 -10.30 4.59 -39.60
C ASP A 8 -11.50 3.75 -39.17
N LEU A 9 -12.25 3.16 -40.11
CA LEU A 9 -13.33 2.24 -39.80
C LEU A 9 -12.84 0.97 -39.10
N ILE A 10 -11.70 0.41 -39.51
CA ILE A 10 -11.09 -0.76 -38.85
C ILE A 10 -10.61 -0.40 -37.43
N LYS A 11 -9.93 0.74 -37.27
CA LYS A 11 -9.49 1.24 -35.95
C LYS A 11 -10.68 1.48 -35.03
N ARG A 12 -11.76 2.08 -35.53
CA ARG A 12 -13.03 2.26 -34.79
C ARG A 12 -13.63 0.91 -34.39
N LYS A 13 -13.80 -0.04 -35.31
CA LYS A 13 -14.32 -1.39 -35.00
C LYS A 13 -13.45 -2.14 -33.99
N LYS A 14 -12.11 -2.08 -34.11
CA LYS A 14 -11.18 -2.66 -33.13
C LYS A 14 -11.31 -1.99 -31.75
N GLY A 15 -11.44 -0.66 -31.72
CA GLY A 15 -11.67 0.11 -30.49
C GLY A 15 -13.01 -0.21 -29.83
N GLU A 16 -14.08 -0.32 -30.62
CA GLU A 16 -15.42 -0.72 -30.16
C GLU A 16 -15.41 -2.13 -29.57
N ASN A 17 -14.74 -3.09 -30.21
CA ASN A 17 -14.61 -4.45 -29.70
C ASN A 17 -13.80 -4.50 -28.40
N LYS A 18 -12.69 -3.75 -28.31
CA LYS A 18 -11.91 -3.64 -27.07
C LYS A 18 -12.75 -3.06 -25.93
N SER A 19 -13.52 -2.00 -26.20
CA SER A 19 -14.43 -1.38 -25.23
C SER A 19 -15.57 -2.30 -24.81
N LYS A 20 -16.16 -3.07 -25.75
CA LYS A 20 -17.20 -4.07 -25.44
C LYS A 20 -16.65 -5.22 -24.60
N LEU A 21 -15.46 -5.74 -24.95
CA LEU A 21 -14.80 -6.81 -24.20
C LEU A 21 -14.46 -6.36 -22.78
N LYS A 22 -13.87 -5.16 -22.64
CA LYS A 22 -13.60 -4.50 -21.36
C LYS A 22 -14.86 -4.42 -20.47
N LYS A 23 -15.99 -3.94 -21.01
CA LYS A 23 -17.26 -3.87 -20.27
C LYS A 23 -17.77 -5.24 -19.80
N ARG A 24 -17.63 -6.29 -20.64
CA ARG A 24 -18.04 -7.65 -20.27
C ARG A 24 -17.20 -8.18 -19.11
N ILE A 25 -15.88 -8.03 -19.18
CA ILE A 25 -14.95 -8.47 -18.12
C ILE A 25 -15.26 -7.74 -16.81
N MET A 26 -15.51 -6.42 -16.85
CA MET A 26 -15.88 -5.66 -15.64
C MET A 26 -17.16 -6.17 -14.99
N GLY A 27 -18.19 -6.49 -15.78
CA GLY A 27 -19.44 -7.03 -15.25
C GLY A 27 -19.23 -8.35 -14.52
N GLN A 28 -18.33 -9.20 -15.02
CA GLN A 28 -17.98 -10.47 -14.37
C GLN A 28 -17.19 -10.26 -13.06
N LEU A 29 -16.22 -9.33 -13.07
CA LEU A 29 -15.39 -9.02 -11.92
C LEU A 29 -16.19 -8.34 -10.79
N LEU A 30 -17.01 -7.35 -11.14
CA LEU A 30 -17.85 -6.63 -10.17
C LEU A 30 -19.03 -7.46 -9.67
N GLY A 31 -19.45 -8.47 -10.44
CA GLY A 31 -20.57 -9.35 -10.07
C GLY A 31 -20.29 -10.20 -8.82
N HIS A 32 -19.03 -10.45 -8.51
CA HIS A 32 -18.62 -11.19 -7.30
C HIS A 32 -18.32 -10.27 -6.11
N GLN A 33 -18.31 -8.96 -6.33
CA GLN A 33 -18.03 -8.00 -5.29
C GLN A 33 -19.31 -7.58 -4.58
N LYS A 34 -19.35 -7.72 -3.24
CA LYS A 34 -20.48 -7.28 -2.41
C LYS A 34 -20.86 -5.81 -2.63
N SER A 35 -19.89 -4.96 -2.99
CA SER A 35 -20.04 -3.51 -3.12
C SER A 35 -20.66 -3.02 -4.44
N LYS A 36 -21.14 -3.92 -5.32
CA LYS A 36 -21.86 -3.55 -6.57
C LYS A 36 -21.11 -2.54 -7.46
N GLY A 37 -19.79 -2.66 -7.57
CA GLY A 37 -18.96 -1.74 -8.38
C GLY A 37 -18.59 -0.42 -7.71
N LEU A 38 -18.86 -0.28 -6.41
CA LEU A 38 -18.38 0.83 -5.61
C LEU A 38 -17.06 0.46 -4.91
N CYS A 39 -16.14 1.40 -4.82
CA CYS A 39 -14.99 1.28 -3.95
C CYS A 39 -15.44 1.56 -2.51
N THR A 40 -15.33 0.59 -1.60
CA THR A 40 -15.81 0.76 -0.21
C THR A 40 -14.95 1.67 0.66
N ILE A 41 -13.79 2.11 0.14
CA ILE A 41 -12.92 3.08 0.82
C ILE A 41 -13.43 4.52 0.62
N CYS A 42 -13.79 4.91 -0.61
CA CYS A 42 -14.27 6.27 -0.93
C CYS A 42 -15.78 6.35 -1.21
N LEU A 43 -16.46 5.20 -1.32
CA LEU A 43 -17.88 5.05 -1.64
C LEU A 43 -18.27 5.53 -3.06
N GLU A 44 -17.29 5.70 -3.95
CA GLU A 44 -17.52 6.10 -5.35
C GLU A 44 -17.47 4.91 -6.31
N LYS A 45 -18.09 5.07 -7.49
CA LYS A 45 -18.07 4.06 -8.56
C LYS A 45 -16.66 3.86 -9.09
N MET A 46 -16.26 2.60 -9.25
CA MET A 46 -15.02 2.26 -9.93
C MET A 46 -15.19 2.40 -11.45
N SER A 47 -14.21 3.03 -12.11
CA SER A 47 -14.15 3.12 -13.56
C SER A 47 -13.36 1.94 -14.14
N MET A 48 -13.45 1.71 -15.45
CA MET A 48 -12.70 0.67 -16.16
C MET A 48 -11.17 0.83 -16.11
N GLU A 49 -10.68 1.99 -15.68
CA GLU A 49 -9.28 2.37 -15.81
C GLU A 49 -8.58 2.44 -14.45
N ASN A 50 -9.34 2.63 -13.37
CA ASN A 50 -8.80 2.92 -12.05
C ASN A 50 -9.33 1.93 -11.01
N PHE A 51 -9.05 0.64 -11.18
CA PHE A 51 -9.33 -0.37 -10.15
C PHE A 51 -8.16 -1.32 -9.97
N SER A 52 -8.09 -1.96 -8.82
CA SER A 52 -7.11 -2.99 -8.49
C SER A 52 -7.74 -4.03 -7.60
N ALA A 53 -7.27 -5.26 -7.74
CA ALA A 53 -7.68 -6.36 -6.89
C ALA A 53 -6.59 -6.66 -5.87
N LEU A 54 -7.00 -7.04 -4.67
CA LEU A 54 -6.13 -7.75 -3.75
C LEU A 54 -6.20 -9.26 -4.07
N HIS A 55 -5.25 -10.03 -3.54
CA HIS A 55 -5.23 -11.50 -3.63
C HIS A 55 -6.53 -12.20 -3.14
N CYS A 56 -7.29 -11.55 -2.24
CA CYS A 56 -8.61 -12.01 -1.77
C CYS A 56 -9.74 -11.78 -2.78
N GLY A 57 -9.47 -11.14 -3.91
CA GLY A 57 -10.42 -10.85 -4.98
C GLY A 57 -11.25 -9.57 -4.81
N HIS A 58 -11.19 -8.89 -3.66
CA HIS A 58 -11.91 -7.62 -3.47
C HIS A 58 -11.27 -6.48 -4.26
N LEU A 59 -12.09 -5.61 -4.85
CA LEU A 59 -11.68 -4.55 -5.75
C LEU A 59 -11.81 -3.17 -5.12
N PHE A 60 -10.87 -2.29 -5.42
CA PHE A 60 -10.85 -0.91 -4.94
C PHE A 60 -10.25 -0.02 -6.03
N HIS A 61 -10.39 1.32 -5.94
CA HIS A 61 -9.50 2.17 -6.73
C HIS A 61 -8.05 1.93 -6.31
N PHE A 62 -7.14 1.83 -7.27
CA PHE A 62 -5.70 1.63 -7.01
C PHE A 62 -5.18 2.57 -5.91
N GLN A 63 -5.50 3.86 -6.06
CA GLN A 63 -5.05 4.88 -5.14
C GLN A 63 -5.72 4.77 -3.76
N CYS A 64 -6.98 4.35 -3.68
CA CYS A 64 -7.67 4.14 -2.41
C CYS A 64 -7.03 2.99 -1.62
N ILE A 65 -6.84 1.83 -2.25
CA ILE A 65 -6.26 0.68 -1.55
C ILE A 65 -4.77 0.88 -1.24
N LYS A 66 -4.02 1.52 -2.13
CA LYS A 66 -2.63 1.91 -1.88
C LYS A 66 -2.50 2.78 -0.63
N HIS A 67 -3.29 3.86 -0.52
CA HIS A 67 -3.26 4.71 0.68
C HIS A 67 -3.71 3.98 1.94
N TRP A 68 -4.73 3.13 1.83
CA TRP A 68 -5.20 2.32 2.96
C TRP A 68 -4.07 1.46 3.53
N LEU A 69 -3.36 0.72 2.68
CA LEU A 69 -2.27 -0.14 3.09
C LEU A 69 -1.05 0.68 3.58
N ILE A 70 -0.73 1.81 2.93
CA ILE A 70 0.37 2.70 3.35
C ILE A 70 0.17 3.22 4.77
N LYS A 71 -1.04 3.68 5.10
CA LYS A 71 -1.36 4.17 6.46
C LYS A 71 -1.17 3.10 7.54
N ARG A 72 -1.23 1.83 7.14
CA ARG A 72 -1.12 0.66 8.02
C ARG A 72 0.22 -0.06 7.94
N ILE A 73 1.22 0.51 7.26
CA ILE A 73 2.58 -0.09 7.19
C ILE A 73 3.19 -0.32 8.58
N PHE A 74 2.77 0.46 9.58
CA PHE A 74 3.26 0.38 10.96
C PHE A 74 2.34 -0.41 11.90
N GLU A 75 1.18 -0.85 11.41
CA GLU A 75 0.30 -1.74 12.17
C GLU A 75 0.84 -3.17 12.07
N GLU A 76 0.51 -4.02 13.05
CA GLU A 76 0.97 -5.42 13.07
C GLU A 76 0.54 -6.21 11.83
N GLN A 77 -0.59 -5.81 11.21
CA GLN A 77 -1.14 -6.47 10.04
C GLN A 77 -1.79 -5.46 9.10
N GLN A 78 -1.37 -5.48 7.84
CA GLN A 78 -2.10 -4.85 6.74
C GLN A 78 -3.20 -5.81 6.27
N THR A 79 -4.45 -5.35 6.19
CA THR A 79 -5.60 -6.21 5.89
C THR A 79 -6.54 -5.59 4.86
N CYS A 80 -7.17 -6.44 4.05
CA CYS A 80 -8.26 -6.06 3.15
C CYS A 80 -9.38 -5.31 3.91
N PRO A 81 -9.85 -4.13 3.43
CA PRO A 81 -10.98 -3.42 4.04
C PRO A 81 -12.29 -4.21 4.12
N GLU A 82 -12.48 -5.17 3.21
CA GLU A 82 -13.75 -5.91 3.06
C GLU A 82 -13.78 -7.21 3.86
N CYS A 83 -12.76 -8.07 3.72
CA CYS A 83 -12.73 -9.40 4.34
C CYS A 83 -11.72 -9.54 5.48
N ARG A 84 -10.88 -8.51 5.72
CA ARG A 84 -9.82 -8.52 6.74
C ARG A 84 -8.73 -9.58 6.53
N GLN A 85 -8.69 -10.29 5.40
CA GLN A 85 -7.57 -11.15 5.07
C GLN A 85 -6.27 -10.31 4.97
N PRO A 86 -5.11 -10.83 5.40
CA PRO A 86 -3.83 -10.14 5.29
C PRO A 86 -3.62 -9.67 3.85
N SER A 87 -3.17 -8.45 3.63
CA SER A 87 -2.95 -7.94 2.28
C SER A 87 -1.81 -6.94 2.29
N LYS A 88 -0.86 -7.11 1.39
CA LYS A 88 0.34 -6.26 1.34
C LYS A 88 0.33 -5.33 0.12
N LEU A 89 1.22 -4.33 0.15
CA LEU A 89 1.29 -3.31 -0.89
C LEU A 89 1.76 -3.88 -2.25
N ASP A 90 2.64 -4.88 -2.22
CA ASP A 90 3.14 -5.65 -3.36
C ASP A 90 2.09 -6.57 -4.00
N GLU A 91 1.01 -6.89 -3.28
CA GLU A 91 -0.09 -7.72 -3.77
C GLU A 91 -1.16 -6.91 -4.53
N ILE A 92 -1.02 -5.58 -4.64
CA ILE A 92 -1.97 -4.76 -5.40
C ILE A 92 -1.74 -4.99 -6.89
N GLY A 93 -2.45 -5.96 -7.45
CA GLY A 93 -2.45 -6.23 -8.88
C GLY A 93 -3.18 -5.13 -9.66
N THR A 94 -2.45 -4.38 -10.48
CA THR A 94 -3.04 -3.55 -11.55
C THR A 94 -3.40 -4.38 -12.78
N SER A 95 -2.81 -5.57 -12.89
CA SER A 95 -3.10 -6.58 -13.90
C SER A 95 -3.57 -7.86 -13.21
N LEU A 96 -4.79 -8.29 -13.50
CA LEU A 96 -5.25 -9.62 -13.13
C LEU A 96 -4.58 -10.62 -14.06
N SER A 97 -3.44 -11.17 -13.64
CA SER A 97 -2.83 -12.31 -14.30
C SER A 97 -3.55 -13.58 -13.86
N PHE A 98 -4.47 -14.08 -14.68
CA PHE A 98 -4.93 -15.45 -14.57
C PHE A 98 -3.77 -16.35 -15.00
N HIS A 99 -3.10 -16.99 -14.05
CA HIS A 99 -2.21 -18.10 -14.36
C HIS A 99 -3.11 -19.33 -14.48
N ASP A 100 -3.49 -19.68 -15.71
CA ASP A 100 -4.03 -21.00 -15.99
C ASP A 100 -2.85 -21.98 -15.84
N ASN A 101 -2.77 -22.66 -14.70
CA ASN A 101 -1.87 -23.80 -14.53
C ASN A 101 -2.42 -24.94 -15.39
N MET A 102 -2.03 -24.95 -16.67
CA MET A 102 -1.94 -26.19 -17.43
C MET A 102 -0.56 -26.76 -17.15
N ASP A 103 -0.52 -27.74 -16.24
CA ASP A 103 0.50 -28.78 -16.28
C ASP A 103 0.50 -29.34 -17.71
N ASP A 104 1.60 -29.22 -18.45
CA ASP A 104 2.05 -30.16 -19.49
C ASP A 104 3.21 -29.56 -20.31
N GLU A 105 4.29 -30.35 -20.36
CA GLU A 105 5.39 -30.38 -21.35
C GLU A 105 6.49 -29.32 -21.32
N GLU A 106 7.64 -29.79 -20.82
CA GLU A 106 8.99 -29.56 -21.32
C GLU A 106 9.02 -29.04 -22.76
N SER A 107 9.28 -27.74 -22.92
CA SER A 107 9.84 -27.22 -24.16
C SER A 107 11.18 -26.58 -23.86
N GLU A 108 12.24 -27.36 -24.11
CA GLU A 108 13.60 -26.89 -24.32
C GLU A 108 13.61 -25.81 -25.41
N THR A 109 13.52 -24.53 -25.03
CA THR A 109 13.84 -23.43 -25.94
C THR A 109 15.21 -22.88 -25.60
N THR A 110 16.20 -23.62 -26.07
CA THR A 110 17.41 -23.13 -26.74
C THR A 110 18.11 -21.94 -26.10
N ASP A 111 19.12 -22.27 -25.32
CA ASP A 111 20.26 -21.41 -24.99
C ASP A 111 20.83 -20.76 -26.25
N THR A 112 20.46 -19.50 -26.49
CA THR A 112 21.16 -18.61 -27.43
C THR A 112 21.53 -17.33 -26.69
N ILE A 113 22.36 -17.47 -25.64
CA ILE A 113 23.11 -16.33 -25.11
C ILE A 113 24.27 -16.11 -26.07
N SER A 114 24.00 -15.34 -27.13
CA SER A 114 25.05 -14.79 -27.98
C SER A 114 25.70 -13.63 -27.24
N ASP A 115 26.88 -13.92 -26.69
CA ASP A 115 27.90 -12.96 -26.34
C ASP A 115 28.24 -12.08 -27.54
N SER A 116 27.85 -10.82 -27.48
CA SER A 116 28.25 -9.75 -28.41
C SER A 116 28.09 -8.39 -27.73
N GLU A 117 28.83 -8.25 -26.63
CA GLU A 117 29.75 -7.15 -26.27
C GLU A 117 29.50 -5.76 -26.89
N SER A 118 28.96 -4.84 -26.08
CA SER A 118 29.25 -3.40 -26.21
C SER A 118 29.32 -2.74 -24.83
N SER A 119 30.35 -1.92 -24.65
CA SER A 119 30.82 -1.32 -23.38
C SER A 119 29.73 -0.61 -22.56
N ASP A 120 28.64 -0.17 -23.20
CA ASP A 120 27.59 0.65 -22.57
C ASP A 120 26.66 -0.13 -21.63
N LYS A 121 26.54 -1.47 -21.77
CA LYS A 121 25.68 -2.27 -20.89
C LYS A 121 26.26 -2.44 -19.49
N SER A 122 27.59 -2.49 -19.36
CA SER A 122 28.24 -2.62 -18.06
C SER A 122 27.91 -1.42 -17.17
N GLU A 123 28.02 -0.20 -17.71
CA GLU A 123 27.73 1.02 -16.94
C GLU A 123 26.28 1.09 -16.45
N ILE A 124 25.32 0.65 -17.27
CA ILE A 124 23.90 0.61 -16.87
C ILE A 124 23.69 -0.41 -15.75
N VAL A 125 24.29 -1.59 -15.86
CA VAL A 125 24.20 -2.65 -14.84
C VAL A 125 24.88 -2.20 -13.54
N ASP A 126 26.05 -1.57 -13.63
CA ASP A 126 26.77 -1.03 -12.47
C ASP A 126 25.98 0.09 -11.79
N SER A 127 25.37 0.98 -12.57
CA SER A 127 24.45 2.02 -12.07
C SER A 127 23.23 1.42 -11.36
N TYR A 128 22.62 0.38 -11.94
CA TYR A 128 21.50 -0.34 -11.31
C TYR A 128 21.91 -0.99 -9.98
N ASN A 129 23.07 -1.67 -9.96
CA ASN A 129 23.60 -2.31 -8.76
C ASN A 129 23.96 -1.28 -7.67
N ASP A 130 24.51 -0.13 -8.05
CA ASP A 130 24.78 0.99 -7.13
C ASP A 130 23.48 1.56 -6.54
N LEU A 131 22.44 1.74 -7.36
CA LEU A 131 21.11 2.15 -6.90
C LEU A 131 20.49 1.13 -5.94
N LEU A 132 20.60 -0.17 -6.23
CA LEU A 132 20.13 -1.23 -5.33
C LEU A 132 20.83 -1.19 -3.97
N LYS A 133 22.15 -1.00 -3.95
CA LYS A 133 22.93 -0.87 -2.69
C LYS A 133 22.50 0.36 -1.90
N LYS A 134 22.34 1.51 -2.57
CA LYS A 134 21.86 2.75 -1.94
C LYS A 134 20.46 2.58 -1.35
N LEU A 135 19.58 1.87 -2.06
CA LEU A 135 18.22 1.58 -1.60
C LEU A 135 18.22 0.68 -0.35
N ASP A 136 19.10 -0.33 -0.31
CA ASP A 136 19.23 -1.22 0.84
C ASP A 136 19.76 -0.49 2.08
N VAL A 137 20.80 0.35 1.91
CA VAL A 137 21.32 1.21 2.99
C VAL A 137 20.21 2.14 3.52
N ALA A 138 19.50 2.84 2.64
CA ALA A 138 18.41 3.73 3.04
C ALA A 138 17.27 2.98 3.75
N TYR A 139 16.96 1.75 3.33
CA TYR A 139 15.96 0.91 3.98
C TYR A 139 16.38 0.51 5.40
N LEU A 140 17.65 0.13 5.59
CA LEU A 140 18.21 -0.23 6.90
C LEU A 140 18.24 0.98 7.84
N GLU A 141 18.66 2.15 7.36
CA GLU A 141 18.63 3.41 8.11
C GLU A 141 17.22 3.74 8.58
N LEU A 142 16.24 3.73 7.66
CA LEU A 142 14.84 3.98 7.99
C LEU A 142 14.29 2.96 9.00
N LYS A 143 14.67 1.69 8.88
CA LYS A 143 14.27 0.64 9.83
C LYS A 143 14.84 0.91 11.23
N ASN A 144 16.08 1.38 11.32
CA ASN A 144 16.70 1.77 12.58
C ASN A 144 16.02 3.00 13.20
N GLU A 145 15.78 4.05 12.41
CA GLU A 145 15.06 5.26 12.86
C GLU A 145 13.66 4.94 13.39
N LYS A 146 12.92 4.04 12.73
CA LYS A 146 11.61 3.57 13.21
C LYS A 146 11.70 2.87 14.57
N SER A 147 12.72 2.04 14.77
CA SER A 147 12.97 1.37 16.06
C SER A 147 13.31 2.39 17.15
N LEU A 148 14.15 3.37 16.84
CA LEU A 148 14.51 4.44 17.75
C LEU A 148 13.29 5.31 18.11
N HIS A 149 12.44 5.65 17.14
CA HIS A 149 11.20 6.39 17.38
C HIS A 149 10.25 5.63 18.32
N LYS A 150 10.12 4.31 18.15
CA LYS A 150 9.33 3.46 19.05
C LYS A 150 9.87 3.51 20.49
N GLN A 151 11.18 3.33 20.67
CA GLN A 151 11.83 3.40 21.99
C GLN A 151 11.66 4.78 22.63
N THR A 152 11.87 5.85 21.88
CA THR A 152 11.68 7.24 22.36
C THR A 152 10.25 7.50 22.79
N LYS A 153 9.26 6.97 22.04
CA LYS A 153 7.84 7.09 22.40
C LYS A 153 7.54 6.37 23.72
N GLU A 154 7.99 5.12 23.87
CA GLU A 154 7.81 4.35 25.11
C GLU A 154 8.49 5.03 26.31
N PHE A 155 9.69 5.58 26.12
CA PHE A 155 10.39 6.37 27.15
C PHE A 155 9.61 7.63 27.53
N LEU A 156 9.08 8.36 26.54
CA LEU A 156 8.28 9.56 26.78
C LEU A 156 6.99 9.24 27.56
N GLU A 157 6.30 8.15 27.22
CA GLU A 157 5.11 7.69 27.95
C GLU A 157 5.44 7.35 29.41
N LYS A 158 6.60 6.74 29.67
CA LYS A 158 7.07 6.47 31.04
C LYS A 158 7.34 7.75 31.83
N VAL A 159 8.07 8.70 31.24
CA VAL A 159 8.35 10.01 31.86
C VAL A 159 7.06 10.79 32.12
N GLN A 160 6.10 10.74 31.19
CA GLN A 160 4.78 11.36 31.37
C GLN A 160 4.02 10.76 32.55
N CYS A 161 4.08 9.43 32.73
CA CYS A 161 3.47 8.75 33.89
C CYS A 161 4.13 9.18 35.22
N GLU A 162 5.46 9.29 35.25
CA GLU A 162 6.21 9.74 36.43
C GLU A 162 5.90 11.21 36.77
N ASN A 163 5.89 12.09 35.77
CA ASN A 163 5.50 13.49 35.93
C ASN A 163 4.07 13.63 36.45
N LEU A 164 3.12 12.83 35.96
CA LEU A 164 1.73 12.86 36.43
C LEU A 164 1.62 12.41 37.90
N LYS A 165 2.43 11.45 38.34
CA LYS A 165 2.50 11.04 39.76
C LYS A 165 3.05 12.17 40.63
N LEU A 166 4.11 12.85 40.18
CA LEU A 166 4.68 13.99 40.91
C LEU A 166 3.70 15.15 41.02
N VAL A 167 3.00 15.49 39.92
CA VAL A 167 1.96 16.54 39.93
C VAL A 167 0.88 16.23 40.96
N LYS A 168 0.42 14.98 41.05
CA LYS A 168 -0.56 14.56 42.06
C LYS A 168 -0.05 14.68 43.50
N ILE A 169 1.21 14.32 43.74
CA ILE A 169 1.82 14.46 45.07
C ILE A 169 1.90 15.93 45.48
N ILE A 170 2.33 16.80 44.56
CA ILE A 170 2.41 18.24 44.81
C ILE A 170 1.03 18.83 45.09
N GLN A 171 -0.01 18.41 44.36
CA GLN A 171 -1.39 18.86 44.61
C GLN A 171 -1.85 18.56 46.04
N VAL A 172 -1.63 17.33 46.52
CA VAL A 172 -1.99 16.95 47.90
C VAL A 172 -1.23 17.78 48.94
N LEU A 173 0.07 18.00 48.74
CA LEU A 173 0.87 18.78 49.68
C LEU A 173 0.44 20.26 49.74
N VAL A 174 0.02 20.83 48.60
CA VAL A 174 -0.49 22.22 48.55
C VAL A 174 -1.86 22.32 49.23
N GLU A 175 -2.74 21.34 49.05
CA GLU A 175 -4.05 21.28 49.70
C GLU A 175 -3.89 21.14 51.24
N ASP A 176 -2.98 20.28 51.70
CA ASP A 176 -2.68 20.09 53.14
C ASP A 176 -2.09 21.37 53.78
N ASP A 177 -1.23 22.10 53.06
CA ASP A 177 -0.64 23.37 53.53
C ASP A 177 -1.69 24.51 53.57
N GLU A 178 -2.64 24.54 52.63
CA GLU A 178 -3.75 25.52 52.63
C GLU A 178 -4.69 25.29 53.82
N GLU A 179 -5.05 24.04 54.13
CA GLU A 179 -5.88 23.72 55.30
C GLU A 179 -5.20 24.17 56.61
N LEU A 180 -3.90 23.90 56.79
CA LEU A 180 -3.16 24.32 57.98
C LEU A 180 -3.10 25.85 58.15
N LEU A 181 -3.05 26.60 57.05
CA LEU A 181 -3.06 28.06 57.08
C LEU A 181 -4.46 28.61 57.39
N GLU A 182 -5.53 27.98 56.93
CA GLU A 182 -6.91 28.36 57.27
C GLU A 182 -7.20 28.14 58.76
N TYR A 183 -6.79 26.99 59.33
CA TYR A 183 -6.94 26.73 60.77
C TYR A 183 -6.12 27.70 61.65
N SER A 184 -4.98 28.20 61.16
CA SER A 184 -4.13 29.12 61.92
C SER A 184 -4.63 30.58 61.95
N ASN A 185 -5.59 30.94 61.10
CA ASN A 185 -6.14 32.31 61.02
C ASN A 185 -7.50 32.48 61.71
N ASP A 186 -8.10 31.40 62.23
CA ASP A 186 -9.42 31.39 62.88
C ASP A 186 -9.38 31.20 64.42
N GLU A 187 -8.19 31.19 65.05
CA GLU A 187 -7.98 31.28 66.51
C GLU A 187 -7.51 32.68 66.96
#